data_AF-Q4KTY0-F1
#
_entry.id   AF-Q4KTY0-F1
#
_cell.length_a   1.000
_cell.length_b   1.000
_cell.length_c   1.000
_cell.angle_alpha   90.00
_cell.angle_beta   90.00
_cell.angle_gamma   90.00
#
_symmetry.space_group_name_H-M   'P 1'
#
loop_
_entity.id
_entity.type
_entity.pdbx_description
1 polymer ?
#
loop_
_entity_poly.entity_id
_entity_poly.type
_entity_poly.pdbx_seq_one_letter_code
_entity_poly.pdbx_strand_id
1 'polypeptide(L)'
;KEAIHRREEFDLDVVAVVNDTVGTMMTCGYEDPHCEVGLIVGTGSNACYMEEMRNVELVEGEEGRMCVNMEWGAFGDNGCL
;
A
#
# COMPACT_ATOMS: atom_id res chain seq x y z
N LYS A 1 19.29 2.43 -1.68
CA LYS A 1 20.32 3.13 -2.48
C LYS A 1 21.68 2.42 -2.39
N GLU A 2 22.20 2.11 -1.20
CA GLU A 2 23.49 1.40 -1.05
C GLU A 2 23.60 0.08 -1.85
N ALA A 3 22.54 -0.74 -1.87
CA ALA A 3 22.56 -2.01 -2.60
C ALA A 3 22.72 -1.85 -4.12
N ILE A 4 22.22 -0.74 -4.70
CA ILE A 4 22.33 -0.43 -6.13
C ILE A 4 23.73 0.12 -6.42
N HIS A 5 24.22 1.04 -5.58
CA HIS A 5 25.58 1.59 -5.72
C HIS A 5 26.68 0.52 -5.63
N ARG A 6 26.48 -0.54 -4.83
CA ARG A 6 27.45 -1.64 -4.72
C ARG A 6 27.62 -2.47 -6.00
N ARG A 7 26.68 -2.42 -6.94
CA ARG A 7 26.77 -3.19 -8.20
C ARG A 7 27.40 -2.41 -9.34
N GLU A 8 27.51 -1.07 -9.26
CA GLU A 8 28.11 -0.16 -10.25
C GLU A 8 27.68 -0.34 -11.74
N GLU A 9 26.73 -1.22 -12.06
CA GLU A 9 26.32 -1.51 -13.44
C GLU A 9 25.31 -0.48 -14.00
N PHE A 10 24.45 0.09 -13.16
CA PHE A 10 23.36 0.98 -13.60
C PHE A 10 23.06 2.06 -12.56
N ASP A 11 22.66 3.25 -13.04
CA ASP A 11 22.13 4.33 -12.20
C ASP A 11 20.60 4.27 -12.18
N LEU A 12 20.00 4.28 -10.99
CA LEU A 12 18.56 4.13 -10.79
C LEU A 12 18.09 5.12 -9.74
N ASP A 13 17.03 5.86 -10.06
CA ASP A 13 16.34 6.72 -9.10
C ASP A 13 15.13 6.00 -8.50
N VAL A 14 15.22 5.64 -7.22
CA VAL A 14 14.13 4.96 -6.50
C VAL A 14 13.19 6.02 -5.92
N VAL A 15 12.04 6.19 -6.58
CA VAL A 15 11.04 7.21 -6.24
C VAL A 15 9.96 6.74 -5.26
N ALA A 16 9.70 5.44 -5.19
CA ALA A 16 8.66 4.87 -4.34
C ALA A 16 8.96 3.42 -3.95
N VAL A 17 8.40 3.00 -2.82
CA VAL A 17 8.27 1.61 -2.41
C VAL A 17 6.79 1.37 -2.18
N VAL A 18 6.24 0.30 -2.76
CA VAL A 18 4.78 0.09 -2.84
C VAL A 18 4.45 -1.30 -2.35
N ASN A 19 3.35 -1.45 -1.60
CA ASN A 19 2.76 -2.75 -1.28
C ASN A 19 1.99 -3.30 -2.49
N ASP A 20 2.00 -4.61 -2.68
CA ASP A 20 1.37 -5.27 -3.82
C ASP A 20 -0.15 -5.03 -3.93
N THR A 21 -0.88 -4.96 -2.82
CA THR A 21 -2.32 -4.61 -2.83
C THR A 21 -2.55 -3.18 -3.30
N VAL A 22 -1.68 -2.24 -2.90
CA VAL A 22 -1.72 -0.84 -3.36
C VAL A 22 -1.47 -0.76 -4.86
N GLY A 23 -0.46 -1.49 -5.35
CA GLY A 23 -0.20 -1.60 -6.80
C GLY A 23 -1.37 -2.21 -7.57
N THR A 24 -2.02 -3.23 -6.99
CA THR A 24 -3.23 -3.86 -7.55
C THR A 24 -4.39 -2.88 -7.65
N MET A 25 -4.66 -2.12 -6.58
CA MET A 25 -5.70 -1.08 -6.57
C MET A 25 -5.41 -0.02 -7.63
N MET A 26 -4.18 0.51 -7.67
CA MET A 26 -3.80 1.56 -8.62
C MET A 26 -3.88 1.10 -10.08
N THR A 27 -3.60 -0.18 -10.35
CA THR A 27 -3.75 -0.75 -11.69
C THR A 27 -5.21 -0.74 -12.15
N CYS A 28 -6.15 -1.12 -11.28
CA CYS A 28 -7.57 -1.06 -11.57
C CYS A 28 -8.09 0.39 -11.61
N GLY A 29 -7.63 1.22 -10.67
CA GLY A 29 -7.94 2.64 -10.56
C GLY A 29 -7.51 3.48 -11.77
N TYR A 30 -6.55 2.97 -12.55
CA TYR A 30 -6.16 3.60 -13.82
C TYR A 30 -7.29 3.54 -14.87
N GLU A 31 -8.09 2.48 -14.87
CA GLU A 31 -9.22 2.31 -15.81
C GLU A 31 -10.56 2.72 -15.20
N ASP A 32 -10.80 2.38 -13.92
CA ASP A 32 -12.02 2.73 -13.20
C ASP A 32 -11.73 3.69 -12.03
N PRO A 33 -12.15 4.97 -12.13
CA PRO A 33 -11.91 5.96 -11.09
C PRO A 33 -12.66 5.67 -9.78
N HIS A 34 -13.58 4.70 -9.75
CA HIS A 34 -14.27 4.26 -8.54
C HIS A 34 -13.56 3.12 -7.81
N CYS A 35 -12.44 2.61 -8.35
CA CYS A 35 -11.66 1.58 -7.67
C CYS A 35 -10.90 2.19 -6.48
N GLU A 36 -11.43 1.96 -5.27
CA GLU A 36 -10.88 2.48 -4.01
C GLU A 36 -10.41 1.38 -3.05
N VAL A 37 -10.40 0.12 -3.50
CA VAL A 37 -10.00 -1.04 -2.71
C VAL A 37 -9.13 -1.97 -3.56
N GLY A 38 -7.98 -2.38 -3.01
CA GLY A 38 -7.13 -3.44 -3.54
C GLY A 38 -7.23 -4.69 -2.67
N LEU A 39 -7.28 -5.85 -3.32
CA LEU A 39 -7.38 -7.14 -2.64
C LEU A 39 -6.45 -8.15 -3.32
N ILE A 40 -5.65 -8.85 -2.52
CA ILE A 40 -4.90 -10.02 -2.95
C ILE A 40 -5.41 -11.23 -2.20
N VAL A 41 -5.74 -12.28 -2.95
CA VAL A 41 -6.02 -13.62 -2.44
C VAL A 41 -5.18 -14.60 -3.24
N GLY A 42 -4.04 -15.01 -2.68
CA GLY A 42 -3.07 -15.89 -3.31
C GLY A 42 -2.35 -16.73 -2.27
N THR A 43 -1.02 -16.75 -2.30
CA THR A 43 -0.22 -17.43 -1.25
C THR A 43 -0.48 -16.83 0.13
N GLY A 44 -0.68 -15.52 0.20
CA GLY A 44 -1.22 -14.82 1.36
C GLY A 44 -2.52 -14.10 1.00
N SER A 45 -3.12 -13.44 2.00
CA SER A 45 -4.26 -12.55 1.80
C SER A 45 -3.93 -11.18 2.40
N ASN A 46 -4.18 -10.12 1.64
CA ASN A 46 -4.06 -8.74 2.14
C ASN A 46 -5.05 -7.81 1.42
N ALA A 47 -5.34 -6.66 2.02
CA ALA A 47 -6.14 -5.61 1.40
C ALA A 47 -5.59 -4.20 1.69
N CYS A 48 -5.89 -3.28 0.79
CA CYS A 48 -5.72 -1.84 0.99
C CYS A 48 -6.97 -1.08 0.54
N TYR A 49 -7.14 0.15 1.02
CA TYR A 49 -8.24 1.01 0.58
C TYR A 49 -7.91 2.50 0.71
N MET A 50 -8.69 3.36 0.06
CA MET A 50 -8.58 4.82 0.20
C MET A 50 -9.34 5.33 1.43
N GLU A 51 -8.61 5.80 2.42
CA GLU A 51 -9.12 6.36 3.68
C GLU A 51 -9.09 7.90 3.66
N GLU A 52 -10.03 8.53 4.36
CA GLU A 52 -10.04 9.98 4.60
C GLU A 52 -8.90 10.37 5.54
N MET A 53 -8.11 11.39 5.21
CA MET A 53 -6.95 11.80 6.01
C MET A 53 -7.29 12.11 7.47
N ARG A 54 -8.47 12.70 7.73
CA ARG A 54 -8.98 12.93 9.09
C ARG A 54 -9.12 11.67 9.97
N ASN A 55 -9.17 10.48 9.37
CA ASN A 55 -9.22 9.20 10.07
C ASN A 55 -7.82 8.57 10.25
N VAL A 56 -6.79 9.11 9.60
CA VAL A 56 -5.41 8.59 9.62
C VAL A 56 -4.60 9.35 10.67
N GLU A 57 -4.83 9.04 11.95
CA GLU A 57 -4.23 9.76 13.09
C GLU A 57 -2.68 9.70 13.14
N LEU A 58 -2.07 8.73 12.46
CA LEU A 58 -0.62 8.52 12.47
C LEU A 58 0.14 9.44 11.50
N VAL A 59 -0.55 10.17 10.63
CA VAL A 59 0.04 11.09 9.66
C VAL A 59 -0.53 12.48 9.89
N GLU A 60 0.33 13.51 9.93
CA GLU A 60 -0.12 14.89 10.10
C GLU A 60 -0.92 15.37 8.88
N GLY A 61 -2.03 16.07 9.13
CA GLY A 61 -2.92 16.64 8.12
C GLY A 61 -4.28 15.94 8.05
N GLU A 62 -5.34 16.71 7.80
CA GLU A 62 -6.72 16.20 7.76
C GLU A 62 -7.37 16.29 6.37
N GLU A 63 -6.72 16.96 5.42
CA GLU A 63 -7.26 17.21 4.09
C GLU A 63 -6.88 16.12 3.09
N GLY A 64 -7.84 15.71 2.27
CA GLY A 64 -7.63 14.71 1.22
C GLY A 64 -7.75 13.28 1.73
N ARG A 65 -7.15 12.35 0.98
CA ARG A 65 -7.27 10.91 1.21
C ARG A 65 -5.92 10.23 1.07
N MET A 66 -5.73 9.13 1.77
CA MET A 66 -4.52 8.32 1.74
C MET A 66 -4.88 6.84 1.56
N CYS A 67 -4.08 6.12 0.76
CA CYS A 67 -4.21 4.68 0.68
C CYS A 67 -3.62 4.02 1.94
N VAL A 68 -4.43 3.22 2.63
CA VAL A 68 -4.03 2.45 3.81
C VAL A 68 -3.80 1.00 3.42
N ASN A 69 -2.59 0.50 3.65
CA ASN A 69 -2.29 -0.93 3.64
C ASN A 69 -2.67 -1.53 4.99
N MET A 70 -3.59 -2.48 5.01
CA MET A 70 -4.13 -3.02 6.26
C MET A 70 -3.21 -4.03 6.93
N GLU A 71 -2.40 -4.75 6.15
CA GLU A 71 -1.69 -5.96 6.62
C GLU A 71 -2.62 -6.90 7.39
N TRP A 72 -3.82 -7.14 6.85
CA TRP A 72 -4.91 -7.81 7.57
C TRP A 72 -4.67 -9.30 7.84
N GLY A 73 -3.55 -9.85 7.35
CA GLY A 73 -3.18 -11.24 7.56
C GLY A 73 -2.90 -11.55 9.03
N ALA A 74 -2.58 -10.51 9.83
CA ALA A 74 -2.38 -10.59 11.27
C ALA A 74 -3.69 -10.45 12.08
N PHE A 75 -4.85 -10.34 11.43
CA PHE A 75 -6.14 -10.24 12.11
C PHE A 75 -6.42 -11.52 12.92
N GLY A 76 -6.61 -11.38 14.24
CA GLY A 76 -6.78 -12.49 15.19
C GLY A 76 -5.53 -12.88 15.97
N ASP A 77 -4.36 -12.33 15.65
CA ASP A 77 -3.09 -12.68 16.31
C ASP A 77 -3.03 -12.32 17.79
N ASN A 78 -3.87 -11.38 18.25
CA ASN A 78 -4.02 -11.02 19.65
C ASN A 78 -4.88 -12.01 20.47
N GLY A 79 -5.33 -13.11 19.85
CA GLY A 79 -6.16 -14.13 20.51
C GLY A 79 -7.58 -13.67 20.83
N CYS A 80 -8.01 -12.54 20.28
CA CYS A 80 -9.35 -12.01 20.44
C CYS A 80 -10.00 -11.94 19.07
N LEU A 81 -10.71 -13.02 18.69
CA LEU A 81 -11.73 -13.18 17.65
C LEU A 81 -12.28 -14.61 17.68
#